data_AF-A0A4R8C434-F1
#
_entry.id   AF-A0A4R8C434-F1
#
_cell.length_a   1.000
_cell.length_b   1.000
_cell.length_c   1.000
_cell.angle_alpha   90.00
_cell.angle_beta   90.00
_cell.angle_gamma   90.00
#
_symmetry.space_group_name_H-M   'P 1'
#
loop_
_entity.id
_entity.type
_entity.pdbx_description
1 polymer ?
#
loop_
_entity_poly.entity_id
_entity_poly.type
_entity_poly.pdbx_seq_one_letter_code
_entity_poly.pdbx_strand_id
1 'polypeptide(L)'
;MVFGGAREALRKSAKLDSYDIFLSHSFRDAEIILGVKKILERSGRTVYVDWIEDAQLDRSSVTAETADLLRRRMKQSLSLVYAYSESSTTSKWMPWELGYFDGYRSGQSIGIMPLVSGPGVKPAGQEYLGLYPRVEELKSESGRLLPYVVRGPGDGTQWKSLEDLGRATSSFKRLANGR
;
A
#
# COMPACT_ATOMS: atom_id res chain seq x y z
N MET A 1 35.63 -13.48 -28.08
CA MET A 1 34.83 -14.38 -27.23
C MET A 1 34.97 -13.88 -25.79
N VAL A 2 33.83 -13.69 -25.09
CA VAL A 2 33.65 -13.31 -23.66
C VAL A 2 34.22 -11.92 -23.28
N PHE A 3 33.51 -10.96 -22.68
CA PHE A 3 32.56 -11.05 -21.56
C PHE A 3 31.44 -10.00 -21.66
N GLY A 4 30.29 -10.41 -22.21
CA GLY A 4 29.01 -9.99 -21.65
C GLY A 4 28.80 -10.77 -20.36
N GLY A 5 28.59 -10.10 -19.23
CA GLY A 5 28.35 -10.79 -17.96
C GLY A 5 28.47 -9.91 -16.71
N ALA A 6 29.23 -8.82 -16.74
CA ALA A 6 29.43 -7.99 -15.54
C ALA A 6 28.25 -7.06 -15.21
N ARG A 7 27.35 -6.77 -16.17
CA ARG A 7 26.20 -5.86 -15.97
C ARG A 7 24.92 -6.59 -15.56
N GLU A 8 24.86 -7.90 -15.70
CA GLU A 8 23.64 -8.70 -15.51
C GLU A 8 23.58 -9.39 -14.14
N ALA A 9 24.67 -9.34 -13.35
CA ALA A 9 24.79 -10.04 -12.06
C ALA A 9 24.83 -9.12 -10.82
N LEU A 10 24.64 -7.81 -10.95
CA LEU A 10 24.63 -6.86 -9.83
C LEU A 10 23.26 -6.20 -9.59
N ARG A 11 22.19 -6.99 -9.59
CA ARG A 11 20.91 -6.65 -8.97
C ARG A 11 20.52 -7.67 -7.91
N LYS A 12 21.43 -7.94 -6.98
CA LYS A 12 20.97 -8.10 -5.61
C LYS A 12 20.44 -6.71 -5.25
N SER A 13 19.12 -6.50 -5.32
CA SER A 13 18.51 -5.23 -4.93
C SER A 13 19.13 -4.83 -3.60
N ALA A 14 19.94 -3.76 -3.59
CA ALA A 14 20.43 -3.24 -2.33
C ALA A 14 19.17 -2.87 -1.56
N LYS A 15 18.92 -3.57 -0.44
CA LYS A 15 17.76 -3.31 0.39
C LYS A 15 17.78 -1.82 0.70
N LEU A 16 16.73 -1.11 0.28
CA LEU A 16 16.63 0.32 0.54
C LEU A 16 16.58 0.53 2.05
N ASP A 17 17.23 1.61 2.51
CA ASP A 17 17.19 2.02 3.91
C ASP A 17 15.82 2.61 4.30
N SER A 18 15.06 3.08 3.31
CA SER A 18 13.73 3.67 3.45
C SER A 18 12.83 3.35 2.25
N TYR A 19 11.53 3.33 2.50
CA TYR A 19 10.48 3.19 1.49
C TYR A 19 9.44 4.30 1.64
N ASP A 20 8.81 4.69 0.55
CA ASP A 20 7.67 5.62 0.61
C ASP A 20 6.41 4.89 1.08
N ILE A 21 6.21 3.65 0.63
CA ILE A 21 4.98 2.89 0.87
C ILE A 21 5.30 1.48 1.37
N PHE A 22 4.72 1.11 2.51
CA PHE A 22 4.54 -0.27 2.93
C PHE A 22 3.25 -0.83 2.30
N LEU A 23 3.35 -1.83 1.42
CA LEU A 23 2.18 -2.43 0.77
C LEU A 23 1.72 -3.66 1.56
N SER A 24 0.80 -3.47 2.51
CA SER A 24 0.18 -4.56 3.27
C SER A 24 -0.83 -5.30 2.39
N HIS A 25 -0.70 -6.62 2.30
CA HIS A 25 -1.46 -7.43 1.36
C HIS A 25 -1.55 -8.90 1.81
N SER A 26 -2.48 -9.64 1.20
CA SER A 26 -2.52 -11.09 1.33
C SER A 26 -1.58 -11.72 0.30
N PHE A 27 -0.74 -12.65 0.73
CA PHE A 27 0.15 -13.38 -0.19
C PHE A 27 -0.63 -14.15 -1.28
N ARG A 28 -1.91 -14.48 -1.04
CA ARG A 28 -2.77 -15.12 -2.05
C ARG A 28 -3.08 -14.20 -3.24
N ASP A 29 -2.87 -12.89 -3.09
CA ASP A 29 -3.11 -11.88 -4.11
C ASP A 29 -1.80 -11.45 -4.82
N ALA A 30 -0.71 -12.20 -4.67
CA ALA A 30 0.64 -11.80 -5.09
C ALA A 30 0.74 -11.29 -6.55
N GLU A 31 0.02 -11.90 -7.48
CA GLU A 31 0.00 -11.47 -8.89
C GLU A 31 -0.59 -10.06 -9.06
N ILE A 32 -1.73 -9.79 -8.42
CA ILE A 32 -2.38 -8.48 -8.45
C ILE A 32 -1.48 -7.44 -7.76
N ILE A 33 -0.87 -7.83 -6.65
CA ILE A 33 0.04 -6.98 -5.87
C ILE A 33 1.29 -6.55 -6.67
N LEU A 34 1.80 -7.40 -7.57
CA LEU A 34 2.84 -6.98 -8.51
C LEU A 34 2.37 -5.86 -9.44
N GLY A 35 1.12 -5.91 -9.90
CA GLY A 35 0.50 -4.84 -10.69
C GLY A 35 0.40 -3.54 -9.90
N VAL A 36 -0.12 -3.62 -8.66
CA VAL A 36 -0.24 -2.48 -7.74
C VAL A 36 1.13 -1.84 -7.49
N LYS A 37 2.15 -2.65 -7.12
CA LYS A 37 3.52 -2.16 -6.91
C LYS A 37 4.04 -1.37 -8.12
N LYS A 38 3.87 -1.89 -9.34
CA LYS A 38 4.29 -1.20 -10.57
C LYS A 38 3.56 0.13 -10.78
N ILE A 39 2.27 0.22 -10.45
CA ILE A 39 1.50 1.48 -10.55
C ILE A 39 2.04 2.52 -9.56
N LEU A 40 2.26 2.11 -8.31
CA LEU A 40 2.84 2.96 -7.27
C LEU A 40 4.25 3.43 -7.66
N GLU A 41 5.11 2.54 -8.15
CA GLU A 41 6.48 2.88 -8.56
C GLU A 41 6.53 3.80 -9.78
N ARG A 42 5.59 3.68 -10.72
CA ARG A 42 5.44 4.62 -11.85
C ARG A 42 5.11 6.05 -11.40
N SER A 43 4.61 6.24 -10.19
CA SER A 43 4.43 7.57 -9.58
C SER A 43 5.69 8.07 -8.83
N GLY A 44 6.83 7.44 -9.08
CA GLY A 44 8.13 7.81 -8.52
C GLY A 44 8.29 7.41 -7.06
N ARG A 45 7.57 6.37 -6.60
CA ARG A 45 7.62 5.88 -5.21
C ARG A 45 8.46 4.62 -5.08
N THR A 46 9.08 4.46 -3.93
CA THR A 46 9.69 3.21 -3.48
C THR A 46 8.67 2.42 -2.64
N VAL A 47 8.48 1.14 -2.95
CA VAL A 47 7.40 0.32 -2.37
C VAL A 47 7.98 -0.95 -1.78
N TYR A 48 7.72 -1.20 -0.50
CA TYR A 48 8.07 -2.44 0.18
C TYR A 48 6.96 -3.49 0.05
N VAL A 49 7.34 -4.71 -0.31
CA VAL A 49 6.51 -5.92 -0.42
C VAL A 49 7.28 -7.10 0.20
N ASP A 50 6.82 -7.60 1.33
CA ASP A 50 7.53 -8.58 2.15
C ASP A 50 8.15 -9.77 1.40
N TRP A 51 7.46 -10.34 0.41
CA TRP A 51 7.94 -11.49 -0.36
C TRP A 51 8.93 -11.19 -1.47
N ILE A 52 9.03 -9.92 -1.87
CA ILE A 52 10.02 -9.46 -2.83
C ILE A 52 11.29 -9.06 -2.08
N GLU A 53 11.16 -8.21 -1.06
CA GLU A 53 12.30 -7.64 -0.35
C GLU A 53 12.84 -8.57 0.75
N ASP A 54 12.01 -9.41 1.35
CA ASP A 54 12.36 -10.32 2.44
C ASP A 54 11.84 -11.74 2.15
N ALA A 55 12.23 -12.30 0.99
CA ALA A 55 11.82 -13.64 0.54
C ALA A 55 12.09 -14.77 1.55
N GLN A 56 13.07 -14.58 2.45
CA GLN A 56 13.38 -15.51 3.54
C GLN A 56 12.32 -15.55 4.66
N LEU A 57 11.39 -14.59 4.70
CA LEU A 57 10.35 -14.52 5.73
C LEU A 57 9.31 -15.61 5.49
N ASP A 58 9.15 -16.49 6.48
CA ASP A 58 8.06 -17.46 6.53
C ASP A 58 6.78 -16.76 7.01
N ARG A 59 5.84 -16.57 6.09
CA ARG A 59 4.57 -15.87 6.30
C ARG A 59 3.54 -16.71 7.04
N SER A 60 3.71 -18.03 7.05
CA SER A 60 2.84 -18.93 7.79
C SER A 60 3.17 -18.94 9.29
N SER A 61 4.38 -18.52 9.64
CA SER A 61 4.91 -18.53 11.00
C SER A 61 4.82 -17.16 11.67
N VAL A 62 3.87 -17.04 12.59
CA VAL A 62 3.72 -15.85 13.46
C VAL A 62 4.71 -15.98 14.61
N THR A 63 5.92 -15.43 14.44
CA THR A 63 6.99 -15.45 15.44
C THR A 63 7.35 -14.03 15.88
N ALA A 64 8.04 -13.90 17.00
CA ALA A 64 8.52 -12.59 17.47
C ALA A 64 9.52 -11.99 16.48
N GLU A 65 10.33 -12.82 15.84
CA GLU A 65 11.35 -12.44 14.87
C GLU A 65 10.73 -11.92 13.57
N THR A 66 9.71 -12.62 13.04
CA THR A 66 8.98 -12.17 11.84
C THR A 66 8.21 -10.88 12.12
N ALA A 67 7.57 -10.77 13.29
CA ALA A 67 6.93 -9.53 13.73
C ALA A 67 7.93 -8.38 13.87
N ASP A 68 9.11 -8.60 14.48
CA ASP A 68 10.10 -7.53 14.65
C ASP A 68 10.70 -7.08 13.32
N LEU A 69 10.90 -7.99 12.36
CA LEU A 69 11.28 -7.61 11.01
C LEU A 69 10.22 -6.71 10.36
N LEU A 70 8.95 -7.08 10.40
CA LEU A 70 7.87 -6.26 9.86
C LEU A 70 7.78 -4.89 10.56
N ARG A 71 7.97 -4.82 11.88
CA ARG A 71 8.06 -3.53 12.60
C ARG A 71 9.16 -2.64 12.06
N ARG A 72 10.36 -3.19 11.82
CA ARG A 72 11.46 -2.41 11.23
C ARG A 72 11.10 -1.91 9.83
N ARG A 73 10.47 -2.74 8.99
CA ARG A 73 10.06 -2.36 7.63
C ARG A 73 8.96 -1.30 7.60
N MET A 74 7.99 -1.41 8.49
CA MET A 74 6.98 -0.37 8.70
C MET A 74 7.63 0.94 9.17
N LYS A 75 8.62 0.89 10.08
CA LYS A 75 9.35 2.09 10.52
C LYS A 75 10.18 2.76 9.41
N GLN A 76 10.70 1.95 8.49
CA GLN A 76 11.40 2.41 7.28
C GLN A 76 10.45 2.98 6.22
N SER A 77 9.14 2.83 6.39
CA SER A 77 8.13 3.28 5.44
C SER A 77 7.48 4.60 5.88
N LEU A 78 7.18 5.49 4.93
CA LEU A 78 6.50 6.77 5.21
C LEU A 78 4.98 6.59 5.34
N SER A 79 4.39 5.74 4.50
CA SER A 79 2.95 5.49 4.45
C SER A 79 2.64 4.00 4.31
N LEU A 80 1.37 3.64 4.49
CA LEU A 80 0.87 2.28 4.29
C LEU A 80 -0.28 2.27 3.28
N VAL A 81 -0.20 1.37 2.31
CA VAL A 81 -1.33 1.00 1.45
C VAL A 81 -1.81 -0.38 1.90
N TYR A 82 -3.07 -0.46 2.33
CA TYR A 82 -3.72 -1.70 2.75
C TYR A 82 -4.52 -2.25 1.57
N ALA A 83 -3.91 -3.14 0.80
CA ALA A 83 -4.51 -3.74 -0.38
C ALA A 83 -5.36 -4.94 0.02
N TYR A 84 -6.69 -4.78 0.01
CA TYR A 84 -7.60 -5.78 0.56
C TYR A 84 -8.48 -6.46 -0.50
N SER A 85 -8.71 -7.75 -0.27
CA SER A 85 -9.62 -8.63 -1.02
C SER A 85 -10.34 -9.56 -0.02
N GLU A 86 -11.16 -10.50 -0.51
CA GLU A 86 -11.71 -11.56 0.35
C GLU A 86 -10.61 -12.36 1.06
N SER A 87 -9.47 -12.57 0.41
CA SER A 87 -8.38 -13.38 0.96
C SER A 87 -7.70 -12.71 2.17
N SER A 88 -7.78 -11.38 2.25
CA SER A 88 -7.29 -10.57 3.38
C SER A 88 -7.98 -10.89 4.71
N THR A 89 -9.23 -11.38 4.69
CA THR A 89 -9.97 -11.75 5.92
C THR A 89 -9.32 -12.89 6.69
N THR A 90 -8.55 -13.73 6.00
CA THR A 90 -7.87 -14.88 6.59
C THR A 90 -6.43 -14.55 7.04
N SER A 91 -5.94 -13.35 6.75
CA SER A 91 -4.58 -12.94 7.10
C SER A 91 -4.49 -12.51 8.56
N LYS A 92 -3.60 -13.15 9.33
CA LYS A 92 -3.25 -12.71 10.69
C LYS A 92 -2.38 -11.45 10.69
N TRP A 93 -1.59 -11.25 9.64
CA TRP A 93 -0.62 -10.16 9.55
C TRP A 93 -1.26 -8.84 9.17
N MET A 94 -2.15 -8.82 8.18
CA MET A 94 -2.67 -7.56 7.66
C MET A 94 -3.35 -6.68 8.72
N PRO A 95 -4.31 -7.17 9.55
CA PRO A 95 -4.90 -6.34 10.61
C PRO A 95 -3.88 -5.88 11.65
N TRP A 96 -2.88 -6.72 11.94
CA TRP A 96 -1.81 -6.39 12.88
C TRP A 96 -0.86 -5.32 12.34
N GLU A 97 -0.47 -5.41 11.07
CA GLU A 97 0.31 -4.39 10.37
C GLU A 97 -0.41 -3.05 10.36
N LEU A 98 -1.71 -3.06 10.03
CA LEU A 98 -2.54 -1.86 10.05
C LEU A 98 -2.56 -1.20 11.43
N GLY A 99 -2.88 -1.97 12.48
CA GLY A 99 -2.95 -1.46 13.84
C GLY A 99 -1.61 -0.94 14.36
N TYR A 100 -0.51 -1.66 14.08
CA TYR A 100 0.84 -1.22 14.45
C TYR A 100 1.22 0.07 13.73
N PHE A 101 0.97 0.14 12.42
CA PHE A 101 1.34 1.30 11.62
C PHE A 101 0.53 2.54 12.01
N ASP A 102 -0.79 2.39 12.23
CA ASP A 102 -1.65 3.47 12.68
C ASP A 102 -1.19 4.04 14.03
N GLY A 103 -0.86 3.17 14.99
CA GLY A 103 -0.35 3.60 16.29
C GLY A 103 1.07 4.21 16.25
N TYR A 104 1.92 3.80 15.31
CA TYR A 104 3.28 4.32 15.15
C TYR A 104 3.36 5.61 14.33
N ARG A 105 2.45 5.75 13.36
CA ARG A 105 2.32 6.93 12.49
C ARG A 105 1.00 7.61 12.82
N SER A 106 0.31 8.09 11.80
CA SER A 106 -1.04 8.63 11.87
C SER A 106 -1.85 7.96 10.78
N GLY A 107 -3.11 7.60 11.07
CA GLY A 107 -4.04 7.06 10.08
C GLY A 107 -4.20 7.89 8.80
N GLN A 108 -3.77 9.16 8.78
CA GLN A 108 -3.72 9.98 7.56
C GLN A 108 -2.65 9.54 6.55
N SER A 109 -1.69 8.73 6.99
CA SER A 109 -0.66 8.10 6.15
C SER A 109 -1.06 6.70 5.68
N ILE A 110 -2.33 6.33 5.85
CA ILE A 110 -2.89 5.04 5.46
C ILE A 110 -3.89 5.24 4.32
N GLY A 111 -3.81 4.39 3.30
CA GLY A 111 -4.78 4.31 2.22
C GLY A 111 -5.30 2.88 2.05
N ILE A 112 -6.62 2.69 2.13
CA ILE A 112 -7.27 1.39 1.95
C ILE A 112 -7.56 1.17 0.47
N MET A 113 -6.94 0.17 -0.16
CA MET A 113 -7.09 -0.13 -1.58
C MET A 113 -7.87 -1.43 -1.79
N PRO A 114 -9.14 -1.38 -2.23
CA PRO A 114 -9.86 -2.57 -2.65
C PRO A 114 -9.23 -3.16 -3.93
N LEU A 115 -9.02 -4.48 -3.98
CA LEU A 115 -8.50 -5.19 -5.16
C LEU A 115 -9.59 -5.74 -6.09
N VAL A 116 -10.88 -5.65 -5.69
CA VAL A 116 -12.02 -6.14 -6.47
C VAL A 116 -12.83 -4.99 -7.06
N SER A 117 -13.27 -5.16 -8.32
CA SER A 117 -14.08 -4.19 -9.06
C SER A 117 -15.58 -4.41 -8.78
N GLY A 118 -16.28 -3.39 -8.27
CA GLY A 118 -17.73 -3.40 -8.03
C GLY A 118 -18.12 -2.76 -6.69
N PRO A 119 -19.41 -2.48 -6.43
CA PRO A 119 -19.87 -2.02 -5.12
C PRO A 119 -19.46 -3.04 -4.06
N GLY A 120 -18.40 -2.69 -3.34
CA GLY A 120 -17.59 -3.65 -2.61
C GLY A 120 -18.37 -4.38 -1.54
N VAL A 121 -18.20 -5.70 -1.51
CA VAL A 121 -18.42 -6.45 -0.29
C VAL A 121 -17.49 -5.83 0.76
N LYS A 122 -18.07 -5.11 1.72
CA LYS A 122 -17.35 -4.80 2.96
C LYS A 122 -17.03 -6.16 3.57
N PRO A 123 -15.75 -6.54 3.74
CA PRO A 123 -15.45 -7.82 4.35
C PRO A 123 -16.07 -7.81 5.75
N ALA A 124 -16.97 -8.75 6.02
CA ALA A 124 -17.63 -8.84 7.33
C ALA A 124 -16.56 -8.97 8.41
N GLY A 125 -16.67 -8.17 9.47
CA GLY A 125 -15.67 -8.12 10.54
C GLY A 125 -14.45 -7.22 10.25
N GLN A 126 -14.46 -6.46 9.16
CA GLN A 126 -13.45 -5.44 8.83
C GLN A 126 -14.05 -4.04 8.67
N GLU A 127 -15.15 -3.75 9.38
CA GLU A 127 -15.82 -2.46 9.37
C GLU A 127 -14.91 -1.31 9.83
N TYR A 128 -13.90 -1.63 10.67
CA TYR A 128 -12.87 -0.70 11.13
C TYR A 128 -12.05 -0.08 9.99
N LEU A 129 -11.98 -0.71 8.82
CA LEU A 129 -11.32 -0.13 7.64
C LEU A 129 -11.98 1.19 7.21
N GLY A 130 -13.24 1.42 7.60
CA GLY A 130 -13.95 2.68 7.37
C GLY A 130 -13.38 3.89 8.11
N LEU A 131 -12.46 3.70 9.07
CA LEU A 131 -11.76 4.79 9.75
C LEU A 131 -10.73 5.49 8.86
N TYR A 132 -10.27 4.81 7.79
CA TYR A 132 -9.16 5.26 6.98
C TYR A 132 -9.60 5.77 5.60
N PRO A 133 -8.85 6.69 4.99
CA PRO A 133 -9.04 7.09 3.60
C PRO A 133 -8.95 5.89 2.63
N ARG A 134 -9.67 5.94 1.52
CA ARG A 134 -9.70 4.89 0.49
C ARG A 134 -8.86 5.28 -0.72
N VAL A 135 -8.28 4.32 -1.41
CA VAL A 135 -7.69 4.52 -2.72
C VAL A 135 -8.77 4.22 -3.77
N GLU A 136 -9.12 5.22 -4.56
CA GLU A 136 -10.16 5.15 -5.59
C GLU A 136 -9.63 5.70 -6.92
N GLU A 137 -10.10 5.14 -8.03
CA GLU A 137 -9.81 5.69 -9.35
C GLU A 137 -10.72 6.88 -9.64
N LEU A 138 -10.14 8.07 -9.78
CA LEU A 138 -10.87 9.27 -10.20
C LEU A 138 -10.38 9.74 -11.57
N LYS A 139 -11.25 10.41 -12.31
CA LYS A 139 -10.85 11.11 -13.55
C LYS A 139 -10.03 12.34 -13.17
N SER A 140 -8.80 12.37 -13.68
CA SER A 140 -7.96 13.56 -13.65
C SER A 140 -8.48 14.66 -14.58
N GLU A 141 -7.92 15.87 -14.47
CA GLU A 141 -8.27 17.02 -15.32
C GLU A 141 -8.11 16.73 -16.83
N SER A 142 -7.17 15.85 -17.19
CA SER A 142 -6.94 15.41 -18.57
C SER A 142 -7.86 14.28 -19.04
N GLY A 143 -8.82 13.87 -18.21
CA GLY A 143 -9.77 12.79 -18.50
C GLY A 143 -9.24 11.37 -18.26
N ARG A 144 -7.97 11.22 -17.88
CA ARG A 144 -7.36 9.92 -17.54
C ARG A 144 -7.80 9.47 -16.15
N LEU A 145 -8.15 8.19 -15.99
CA LEU A 145 -8.36 7.57 -14.68
C LEU A 145 -7.03 7.39 -13.97
N LEU A 146 -6.93 7.94 -12.76
CA LEU A 146 -5.76 7.84 -11.89
C LEU A 146 -6.21 7.48 -10.46
N PRO A 147 -5.41 6.72 -9.71
CA PRO A 147 -5.67 6.44 -8.31
C PRO A 147 -5.43 7.68 -7.42
N TYR A 148 -6.38 7.96 -6.54
CA TYR A 148 -6.31 9.00 -5.51
C TYR A 148 -6.70 8.45 -4.14
N VAL A 149 -6.16 9.05 -3.09
CA VAL A 149 -6.58 8.76 -1.72
C VAL A 149 -7.72 9.71 -1.36
N VAL A 150 -8.90 9.18 -1.10
CA VAL A 150 -10.12 9.93 -0.83
C VAL A 150 -10.65 9.69 0.58
N ARG A 151 -11.28 10.70 1.16
CA ARG A 151 -11.99 10.61 2.44
C ARG A 151 -13.21 11.52 2.46
N GLY A 152 -14.19 11.16 3.31
CA GLY A 152 -15.43 11.90 3.48
C GLY A 152 -16.49 11.54 2.42
N PRO A 153 -17.79 11.59 2.76
CA PRO A 153 -18.86 11.31 1.82
C PRO A 153 -19.25 12.53 0.97
N GLY A 154 -19.76 12.28 -0.24
CA GLY A 154 -20.54 13.23 -1.03
C GLY A 154 -19.79 14.51 -1.43
N ASP A 155 -20.43 15.66 -1.20
CA ASP A 155 -19.90 17.03 -1.41
C ASP A 155 -18.75 17.39 -0.45
N GLY A 156 -18.56 16.59 0.60
CA GLY A 156 -17.43 16.68 1.53
C GLY A 156 -16.19 15.91 1.08
N THR A 157 -16.20 15.27 -0.09
CA THR A 157 -15.09 14.44 -0.56
C THR A 157 -13.80 15.25 -0.64
N GLN A 158 -12.80 14.77 0.06
CA GLN A 158 -11.45 15.29 0.05
C GLN A 158 -10.52 14.26 -0.57
N TRP A 159 -9.50 14.71 -1.30
CA TRP A 159 -8.56 13.84 -1.99
C TRP A 159 -7.11 14.30 -1.84
N LYS A 160 -6.17 13.37 -1.93
CA LYS A 160 -4.75 13.63 -2.17
C LYS A 160 -4.20 12.62 -3.18
N SER A 161 -3.12 12.97 -3.87
CA SER A 161 -2.50 12.06 -4.83
C SER A 161 -1.81 10.88 -4.14
N LEU A 162 -1.51 9.81 -4.88
CA LEU A 162 -0.62 8.76 -4.37
C LEU A 162 0.79 9.28 -4.09
N GLU A 163 1.23 10.32 -4.79
CA GLU A 163 2.47 11.02 -4.47
C GLU A 163 2.40 11.65 -3.08
N ASP A 164 1.32 12.36 -2.77
CA ASP A 164 1.10 12.97 -1.47
C ASP A 164 1.01 11.91 -0.36
N LEU A 165 0.37 10.77 -0.65
CA LEU A 165 0.37 9.61 0.25
C LEU A 165 1.79 9.12 0.51
N GLY A 166 2.58 8.86 -0.53
CA GLY A 166 3.95 8.36 -0.37
C GLY A 166 4.88 9.34 0.36
N ARG A 167 4.58 10.64 0.36
CA ARG A 167 5.28 11.66 1.17
C ARG A 167 4.72 11.79 2.59
N ALA A 168 3.74 10.96 2.97
CA ALA A 168 3.01 11.01 4.23
C ALA A 168 2.40 12.40 4.54
N THR A 169 1.94 13.13 3.52
CA THR A 169 1.33 14.44 3.75
C THR A 169 -0.04 14.30 4.40
N SER A 170 -0.35 15.18 5.35
CA SER A 170 -1.65 15.21 6.06
C SER A 170 -2.73 16.00 5.32
N SER A 171 -2.34 16.81 4.34
CA SER A 171 -3.23 17.72 3.63
C SER A 171 -4.05 16.99 2.57
N PHE A 172 -5.36 17.21 2.58
CA PHE A 172 -6.25 16.81 1.49
C PHE A 172 -6.85 18.05 0.84
N LYS A 173 -7.00 18.00 -0.49
CA LYS A 173 -7.71 19.00 -1.29
C LYS A 173 -9.20 18.67 -1.28
N ARG A 174 -10.08 19.66 -1.30
CA ARG A 174 -11.51 19.41 -1.52
C ARG A 174 -11.77 19.13 -3.00
N LEU A 175 -12.64 18.17 -3.30
CA LEU A 175 -13.20 18.05 -4.64
C LEU A 175 -14.04 19.32 -4.89
N ALA A 176 -13.77 20.04 -5.97
CA ALA A 176 -14.57 21.23 -6.31
C ALA A 176 -15.98 20.76 -6.70
N ASN A 177 -17.02 21.42 -6.17
CA ASN A 177 -18.40 21.12 -6.53
C ASN A 177 -18.61 21.35 -8.03
N GLY A 178 -18.92 20.27 -8.77
CA GLY A 178 -19.43 20.33 -10.14
C GLY A 178 -18.42 19.96 -11.23
N ARG A 179 -18.44 18.68 -11.64
CA ARG A 179 -18.44 18.23 -13.05
C ARG A 179 -19.18 16.91 -13.16
#